data_AF-B8AUM1-F1
#
_entry.id   AF-B8AUM1-F1
#
_cell.length_a   1.000
_cell.length_b   1.000
_cell.length_c   1.000
_cell.angle_alpha   90.00
_cell.angle_beta   90.00
_cell.angle_gamma   90.00
#
_symmetry.space_group_name_H-M   'P 1'
#
loop_
_entity.id
_entity.type
_entity.pdbx_description
1 polymer ?
#
loop_
_entity_poly.entity_id
_entity_poly.type
_entity_poly.pdbx_seq_one_letter_code
_entity_poly.pdbx_strand_id
1 'polypeptide(L)'
;MVAATRIRLQPPFSTLAARALGDSPAHEEPFLTTRGAGVVVRSAPGMLIGDGQIERRQELLSPYLLLAPSPHRTRWEGQPIDVDRHCWWFDVPGCFCFHIWNAWDEPSVVIVCSCITPPDALLSSVRAVLSEVRLDLRTGRYSRRELVPGLNLEAGTVNRSLLGRRTRFAYLAVAEPWPRCRGVAKVDLGTGELAAVHEYGEGRFSGEPTFVPATSATSGTGTGGREDDGHVVVMVHDEAAGTAELVVLDAGKMEVAATVAALPCRVLYGFHGVFITKEQLAEQRLD
;
A
#
# COMPACT_ATOMS: atom_id res chain seq x y z
N MET A 1 -6.00 21.16 15.25
CA MET A 1 -6.77 19.92 15.48
C MET A 1 -5.93 18.78 14.93
N VAL A 2 -5.30 17.97 15.78
CA VAL A 2 -4.37 16.91 15.36
C VAL A 2 -5.20 15.66 15.10
N ALA A 3 -5.41 15.28 13.84
CA ALA A 3 -5.98 13.97 13.55
C ALA A 3 -4.96 12.89 13.96
N ALA A 4 -5.42 11.91 14.73
CA ALA A 4 -4.64 10.74 15.11
C ALA A 4 -5.31 9.51 14.47
N THR A 5 -4.61 8.76 13.64
CA THR A 5 -5.09 7.44 13.20
C THR A 5 -4.88 6.46 14.34
N ARG A 6 -5.93 5.71 14.68
CA ARG A 6 -5.83 4.58 15.60
C ARG A 6 -5.53 3.32 14.80
N ILE A 7 -4.39 2.68 15.10
CA ILE A 7 -3.98 1.44 14.42
C ILE A 7 -4.29 0.24 15.32
N ARG A 8 -4.92 -0.78 14.73
CA ARG A 8 -5.47 -2.03 15.28
C ARG A 8 -4.70 -3.22 14.73
N LEU A 9 -4.31 -4.14 15.61
CA LEU A 9 -3.61 -5.40 15.29
C LEU A 9 -4.39 -6.59 15.91
N GLN A 10 -4.65 -7.68 15.15
CA GLN A 10 -5.22 -8.95 15.64
C GLN A 10 -4.25 -10.16 15.66
N PRO A 11 -4.27 -11.00 16.72
CA PRO A 11 -3.53 -12.27 16.73
C PRO A 11 -3.98 -13.28 15.65
N PRO A 12 -3.16 -14.30 15.28
CA PRO A 12 -1.80 -14.58 15.74
C PRO A 12 -0.72 -13.93 14.84
N PHE A 13 -0.17 -12.79 15.25
CA PHE A 13 1.06 -12.26 14.66
C PHE A 13 2.28 -13.03 15.21
N SER A 14 2.48 -14.24 14.70
CA SER A 14 3.59 -15.15 15.00
C SER A 14 3.74 -15.63 16.47
N THR A 15 4.04 -16.91 16.62
CA THR A 15 4.20 -17.65 17.90
C THR A 15 5.39 -17.21 18.78
N LEU A 16 6.15 -16.17 18.39
CA LEU A 16 7.26 -15.67 19.22
C LEU A 16 6.79 -14.86 20.44
N ALA A 17 5.59 -14.26 20.38
CA ALA A 17 5.01 -13.56 21.53
C ALA A 17 4.44 -14.53 22.60
N ALA A 18 4.03 -15.74 22.21
CA ALA A 18 3.44 -16.71 23.13
C ALA A 18 4.44 -17.30 24.14
N ARG A 19 5.76 -17.27 23.85
CA ARG A 19 6.79 -17.77 24.79
C ARG A 19 7.13 -16.80 25.93
N ALA A 20 6.64 -15.56 25.91
CA ALA A 20 6.88 -14.59 26.98
C ALA A 20 5.85 -14.69 28.13
N LEU A 21 4.82 -15.53 27.98
CA LEU A 21 3.79 -15.78 28.99
C LEU A 21 3.79 -17.27 29.37
N GLY A 22 4.74 -17.64 30.23
CA GLY A 22 4.55 -18.60 31.33
C GLY A 22 4.09 -20.05 31.10
N ASP A 23 3.69 -20.49 29.92
CA ASP A 23 3.13 -21.85 29.78
C ASP A 23 4.14 -22.87 29.23
N SER A 24 4.37 -23.91 30.03
CA SER A 24 5.21 -25.09 29.74
C SER A 24 4.45 -26.08 28.83
N PRO A 25 5.16 -26.99 28.11
CA PRO A 25 4.72 -27.48 26.82
C PRO A 25 3.85 -28.75 26.90
N ALA A 26 2.89 -28.86 26.00
CA ALA A 26 2.41 -30.15 25.52
C ALA A 26 2.89 -30.33 24.07
N HIS A 27 3.37 -31.54 23.80
CA HIS A 27 3.98 -32.01 22.55
C HIS A 27 3.22 -31.62 21.29
N GLU A 28 3.93 -31.13 20.27
CA GLU A 28 3.57 -31.38 18.87
C GLU A 28 4.80 -31.18 17.95
N GLU A 29 4.96 -32.12 17.01
CA GLU A 29 6.05 -32.30 16.04
C GLU A 29 6.06 -31.24 14.90
N PRO A 30 7.17 -31.11 14.13
CA PRO A 30 7.45 -29.91 13.35
C PRO A 30 6.80 -29.96 11.96
N PHE A 31 5.97 -28.96 11.64
CA PHE A 31 5.53 -28.71 10.27
C PHE A 31 5.98 -27.33 9.78
N LEU A 32 6.81 -27.31 8.74
CA LEU A 32 7.14 -26.12 7.94
C LEU A 32 5.86 -25.52 7.36
N THR A 33 5.50 -24.29 7.72
CA THR A 33 4.55 -23.48 6.92
C THR A 33 4.89 -21.99 6.98
N THR A 34 4.83 -21.36 5.81
CA THR A 34 5.30 -20.01 5.47
C THR A 34 4.44 -18.90 6.09
N ARG A 35 5.10 -17.97 6.79
CA ARG A 35 4.48 -16.83 7.49
C ARG A 35 4.28 -15.66 6.52
N GLY A 36 3.04 -15.26 6.28
CA GLY A 36 2.70 -13.97 5.67
C GLY A 36 1.54 -13.36 6.46
N ALA A 37 1.74 -12.18 7.02
CA ALA A 37 0.69 -11.44 7.72
C ALA A 37 -0.19 -10.69 6.69
N GLY A 38 -1.49 -10.63 6.93
CA GLY A 38 -2.43 -9.84 6.13
C GLY A 38 -2.66 -8.47 6.77
N VAL A 39 -3.14 -7.52 5.98
CA VAL A 39 -3.57 -6.19 6.41
C VAL A 39 -5.00 -6.01 5.95
N VAL A 40 -5.93 -5.67 6.85
CA VAL A 40 -7.35 -5.50 6.50
C VAL A 40 -7.81 -4.12 6.96
N VAL A 41 -7.66 -3.10 6.13
CA VAL A 41 -8.10 -1.74 6.43
C VAL A 41 -9.63 -1.68 6.40
N ARG A 42 -10.28 -1.13 7.44
CA ARG A 42 -11.71 -0.80 7.42
C ARG A 42 -11.91 0.67 7.76
N SER A 43 -12.36 1.47 6.79
CA SER A 43 -12.95 2.78 7.08
C SER A 43 -14.31 2.60 7.75
N ALA A 44 -14.63 3.44 8.74
CA ALA A 44 -15.98 3.47 9.33
C ALA A 44 -17.03 3.81 8.25
N PRO A 45 -18.28 3.33 8.36
CA PRO A 45 -19.34 3.69 7.42
C PRO A 45 -19.69 5.18 7.60
N GLY A 46 -19.54 5.96 6.54
CA GLY A 46 -19.86 7.39 6.57
C GLY A 46 -19.33 8.21 5.40
N MET A 47 -19.55 7.76 4.16
CA MET A 47 -19.48 8.64 2.99
C MET A 47 -20.65 8.32 2.07
N LEU A 48 -21.82 8.88 2.39
CA LEU A 48 -22.93 8.98 1.45
C LEU A 48 -22.75 10.30 0.70
N ILE A 49 -22.40 10.21 -0.59
CA ILE A 49 -22.54 11.33 -1.52
C ILE A 49 -24.01 11.35 -1.91
N GLY A 50 -24.77 12.24 -1.27
CA GLY A 50 -26.19 12.48 -1.56
C GLY A 50 -26.46 13.98 -1.55
N ASP A 51 -27.24 14.43 -2.53
CA ASP A 51 -27.52 15.83 -2.83
C ASP A 51 -28.08 16.60 -1.63
N GLY A 52 -27.44 17.74 -1.31
CA GLY A 52 -28.06 18.82 -0.54
C GLY A 52 -27.70 18.89 0.94
N GLN A 53 -27.03 20.00 1.28
CA GLN A 53 -26.84 20.59 2.62
C GLN A 53 -25.80 19.93 3.55
N ILE A 54 -24.62 20.54 3.58
CA ILE A 54 -23.57 20.30 4.57
C ILE A 54 -24.00 20.96 5.89
N GLU A 55 -24.65 20.22 6.78
CA GLU A 55 -24.76 20.61 8.19
C GLU A 55 -23.47 20.23 8.93
N ARG A 56 -22.84 21.22 9.57
CA ARG A 56 -21.65 21.05 10.41
C ARG A 56 -21.97 20.21 11.64
N ARG A 57 -21.75 18.90 11.57
CA ARG A 57 -21.41 18.07 12.74
C ARG A 57 -20.03 17.47 12.55
N GLN A 58 -19.00 18.26 12.88
CA GLN A 58 -17.62 17.79 13.04
C GLN A 58 -17.49 17.01 14.36
N GLU A 59 -17.97 15.76 14.37
CA GLU A 59 -17.35 14.75 15.24
C GLU A 59 -16.40 13.96 14.35
N LEU A 60 -15.12 14.32 14.40
CA LEU A 60 -14.05 13.68 13.64
C LEU A 60 -13.88 12.24 14.09
N LEU A 61 -14.62 11.33 13.45
CA LEU A 61 -14.31 9.90 13.46
C LEU A 61 -12.91 9.74 12.85
N SER A 62 -11.92 9.57 13.73
CA SER A 62 -10.56 9.22 13.31
C SER A 62 -10.60 7.88 12.57
N PRO A 63 -9.93 7.72 11.42
CA PRO A 63 -9.90 6.43 10.75
C PRO A 63 -9.26 5.38 11.66
N TYR A 64 -9.85 4.19 11.69
CA TYR A 64 -9.31 3.03 12.37
C TYR A 64 -8.63 2.14 11.33
N LEU A 65 -7.37 1.78 11.53
CA LEU A 65 -6.64 0.86 10.65
C LEU A 65 -6.61 -0.53 11.27
N LEU A 66 -7.22 -1.56 10.66
CA LEU A 66 -7.11 -2.94 11.13
C LEU A 66 -6.00 -3.70 10.37
N LEU A 67 -5.17 -4.47 11.08
CA LEU A 67 -4.23 -5.46 10.54
C LEU A 67 -4.60 -6.83 11.11
N ALA A 68 -4.81 -7.83 10.25
CA ALA A 68 -5.23 -9.17 10.62
C ALA A 68 -4.50 -10.23 9.78
N PRO A 69 -4.06 -11.36 10.36
CA PRO A 69 -3.23 -12.35 9.66
C PRO A 69 -3.90 -12.97 8.42
N SER A 70 -3.07 -13.42 7.49
CA SER A 70 -3.45 -13.93 6.15
C SER A 70 -4.50 -15.06 6.20
N PRO A 71 -5.43 -15.12 5.20
CA PRO A 71 -6.58 -16.03 5.21
C PRO A 71 -6.27 -17.52 5.12
N HIS A 72 -5.03 -17.96 4.93
CA HIS A 72 -4.72 -19.38 4.75
C HIS A 72 -4.92 -20.27 5.99
N ARG A 73 -5.35 -19.74 7.14
CA ARG A 73 -5.62 -20.53 8.36
C ARG A 73 -6.84 -20.10 9.17
N THR A 74 -7.80 -19.37 8.60
CA THR A 74 -9.03 -19.04 9.33
C THR A 74 -10.23 -19.36 8.45
N ARG A 75 -10.94 -20.45 8.78
CA ARG A 75 -12.28 -20.70 8.26
C ARG A 75 -13.18 -19.62 8.85
N TRP A 76 -13.54 -18.62 8.06
CA TRP A 76 -14.33 -17.47 8.51
C TRP A 76 -15.82 -17.83 8.51
N GLU A 77 -16.26 -18.53 9.55
CA GLU A 77 -17.68 -18.80 9.79
C GLU A 77 -18.34 -17.58 10.45
N GLY A 78 -18.70 -16.57 9.66
CA GLY A 78 -19.83 -15.65 9.84
C GLY A 78 -20.11 -14.94 11.18
N GLN A 79 -19.26 -15.04 12.21
CA GLN A 79 -19.50 -14.46 13.53
C GLN A 79 -18.85 -13.07 13.66
N PRO A 80 -19.54 -12.06 14.22
CA PRO A 80 -18.94 -10.77 14.51
C PRO A 80 -17.82 -10.91 15.54
N ILE A 81 -16.63 -10.39 15.24
CA ILE A 81 -15.54 -10.30 16.23
C ILE A 81 -15.88 -9.18 17.21
N ASP A 82 -15.89 -9.49 18.52
CA ASP A 82 -15.82 -8.50 19.58
C ASP A 82 -14.45 -7.80 19.52
N VAL A 83 -14.44 -6.61 18.93
CA VAL A 83 -13.23 -5.87 18.55
C VAL A 83 -12.45 -5.33 19.76
N ASP A 84 -13.08 -5.19 20.92
CA ASP A 84 -12.42 -4.57 22.08
C ASP A 84 -11.63 -5.58 22.91
N ARG A 85 -11.97 -6.88 22.85
CA ARG A 85 -11.33 -7.92 23.67
C ARG A 85 -10.09 -8.56 23.03
N HIS A 86 -9.86 -8.36 21.73
CA HIS A 86 -8.82 -9.09 20.98
C HIS A 86 -7.91 -8.18 20.13
N CYS A 87 -7.87 -6.87 20.40
CA CYS A 87 -7.13 -5.91 19.60
C CYS A 87 -6.16 -5.08 20.43
N TRP A 88 -5.01 -4.75 19.83
CA TRP A 88 -4.06 -3.81 20.42
C TRP A 88 -4.15 -2.49 19.67
N TRP A 89 -4.31 -1.40 20.43
CA TRP A 89 -4.53 -0.06 19.92
C TRP A 89 -3.27 0.80 20.10
N PHE A 90 -2.88 1.48 19.02
CA PHE A 90 -1.81 2.47 19.03
C PHE A 90 -2.36 3.83 18.60
N ASP A 91 -2.15 4.85 19.44
CA ASP A 91 -2.44 6.24 19.08
C ASP A 91 -1.20 6.83 18.38
N VAL A 92 -1.31 7.12 17.09
CA VAL A 92 -0.22 7.69 16.26
C VAL A 92 -0.63 9.10 15.80
N PRO A 93 -0.21 10.17 16.50
CA PRO A 93 -0.57 11.55 16.18
C PRO A 93 -0.05 12.00 14.81
N GLY A 94 -0.85 12.80 14.09
CA GLY A 94 -0.44 13.39 12.81
C GLY A 94 -0.24 12.36 11.69
N CYS A 95 -0.71 11.14 11.90
CA CYS A 95 -0.72 10.06 10.94
C CYS A 95 -2.18 9.95 10.47
N PHE A 96 -2.51 10.43 9.27
CA PHE A 96 -3.78 10.18 8.62
C PHE A 96 -3.48 9.34 7.38
N CYS A 97 -3.51 8.02 7.54
CA CYS A 97 -3.15 7.08 6.49
C CYS A 97 -4.27 7.04 5.44
N PHE A 98 -4.03 7.54 4.24
CA PHE A 98 -5.00 7.39 3.15
C PHE A 98 -4.81 6.04 2.47
N HIS A 99 -3.58 5.77 2.01
CA HIS A 99 -3.20 4.47 1.48
C HIS A 99 -2.09 3.79 2.29
N ILE A 100 -2.08 2.45 2.22
CA ILE A 100 -1.07 1.58 2.82
C ILE A 100 -0.53 0.66 1.73
N TRP A 101 0.78 0.67 1.57
CA TRP A 101 1.44 -0.04 0.48
C TRP A 101 1.90 -1.42 0.89
N ASN A 102 2.40 -1.54 2.11
CA ASN A 102 2.75 -2.84 2.68
C ASN A 102 2.84 -2.74 4.20
N ALA A 103 2.71 -3.89 4.87
CA ALA A 103 3.09 -4.03 6.27
C ALA A 103 3.67 -5.42 6.50
N TRP A 104 4.58 -5.54 7.47
CA TRP A 104 5.22 -6.81 7.82
C TRP A 104 5.71 -6.81 9.27
N ASP A 105 6.08 -8.00 9.76
CA ASP A 105 6.55 -8.21 11.13
C ASP A 105 8.10 -8.31 11.18
N GLU A 106 8.76 -7.39 11.89
CA GLU A 106 10.19 -7.42 12.19
C GLU A 106 10.53 -6.66 13.49
N PRO A 107 11.00 -7.35 14.55
CA PRO A 107 10.32 -7.60 15.84
C PRO A 107 9.16 -6.66 16.30
N SER A 108 8.99 -5.52 15.66
CA SER A 108 7.82 -4.64 15.67
C SER A 108 7.01 -4.84 14.38
N VAL A 109 5.75 -4.41 14.37
CA VAL A 109 4.98 -4.32 13.12
C VAL A 109 5.43 -3.07 12.37
N VAL A 110 5.84 -3.21 11.11
CA VAL A 110 6.23 -2.10 10.24
C VAL A 110 5.12 -1.87 9.24
N ILE A 111 4.71 -0.61 9.06
CA ILE A 111 3.66 -0.19 8.14
C ILE A 111 4.22 0.91 7.25
N VAL A 112 4.10 0.75 5.94
CA VAL A 112 4.45 1.76 4.95
C VAL A 112 3.15 2.34 4.40
N CYS A 113 2.94 3.63 4.61
CA CYS A 113 1.69 4.32 4.28
C CYS A 113 1.93 5.74 3.77
N SER A 114 0.94 6.30 3.07
CA SER A 114 0.90 7.75 2.81
C SER A 114 0.09 8.45 3.89
N CYS A 115 0.68 9.46 4.50
CA CYS A 115 0.02 10.34 5.46
C CYS A 115 -0.36 11.67 4.80
N ILE A 116 -1.66 11.91 4.63
CA ILE A 116 -2.18 13.16 4.04
C ILE A 116 -2.36 14.23 5.12
N THR A 117 -1.95 15.46 4.81
CA THR A 117 -2.15 16.63 5.68
C THR A 117 -2.54 17.88 4.87
N PRO A 118 -3.54 18.67 5.33
CA PRO A 118 -4.45 18.35 6.43
C PRO A 118 -5.47 17.25 6.01
N PRO A 119 -6.04 16.51 6.98
CA PRO A 119 -6.86 15.31 6.71
C PRO A 119 -8.16 15.62 5.94
N ASP A 120 -8.62 16.87 5.96
CA ASP A 120 -9.81 17.38 5.29
C ASP A 120 -9.52 17.99 3.91
N ALA A 121 -8.26 18.00 3.46
CA ALA A 121 -7.84 18.72 2.25
C ALA A 121 -7.88 17.92 0.94
N LEU A 122 -8.55 16.76 0.86
CA LEU A 122 -8.59 15.95 -0.39
C LEU A 122 -9.00 16.75 -1.66
N LEU A 123 -9.76 17.83 -1.49
CA LEU A 123 -10.22 18.73 -2.56
C LEU A 123 -9.37 20.01 -2.74
N SER A 124 -8.22 20.11 -2.05
CA SER A 124 -7.33 21.29 -2.05
C SER A 124 -5.86 20.85 -2.10
N SER A 125 -4.91 21.76 -1.87
CA SER A 125 -3.49 21.39 -1.79
C SER A 125 -3.27 20.45 -0.60
N VAL A 126 -2.78 19.25 -0.88
CA VAL A 126 -2.43 18.25 0.13
C VAL A 126 -0.92 18.09 0.20
N ARG A 127 -0.43 17.85 1.42
CA ARG A 127 0.88 17.25 1.64
C ARG A 127 0.67 15.75 1.81
N ALA A 128 1.22 14.94 0.92
CA ALA A 128 1.07 13.48 0.96
C ALA A 128 2.44 12.83 1.23
N VAL A 129 2.64 12.42 2.48
CA VAL A 129 3.95 12.04 3.00
C VAL A 129 4.06 10.55 3.13
N LEU A 130 4.93 9.93 2.33
CA LEU A 130 5.31 8.54 2.54
C LEU A 130 5.95 8.38 3.92
N SER A 131 5.39 7.49 4.74
CA SER A 131 5.75 7.30 6.13
C SER A 131 5.96 5.83 6.43
N GLU A 132 6.98 5.54 7.22
CA GLU A 132 7.14 4.25 7.89
C GLU A 132 6.74 4.40 9.36
N VAL A 133 5.75 3.62 9.78
CA VAL A 133 5.30 3.54 11.17
C VAL A 133 5.71 2.17 11.72
N ARG A 134 6.41 2.17 12.85
CA ARG A 134 6.76 0.93 13.58
C ARG A 134 5.99 0.87 14.88
N LEU A 135 5.36 -0.26 15.14
CA LEU A 135 4.55 -0.53 16.33
C LEU A 135 5.21 -1.66 17.12
N ASP A 136 5.77 -1.33 18.28
CA ASP A 136 6.29 -2.33 19.20
C ASP A 136 5.15 -2.89 20.03
N LEU A 137 4.75 -4.11 19.67
CA LEU A 137 3.76 -4.89 20.37
C LEU A 137 4.13 -5.05 21.86
N ARG A 138 5.38 -5.39 22.18
CA ARG A 138 5.78 -5.72 23.56
C ARG A 138 5.69 -4.53 24.51
N THR A 139 6.01 -3.34 24.01
CA THR A 139 6.07 -2.12 24.84
C THR A 139 4.87 -1.20 24.65
N GLY A 140 4.03 -1.43 23.64
CA GLY A 140 2.95 -0.53 23.25
C GLY A 140 3.44 0.80 22.66
N ARG A 141 4.73 0.92 22.34
CA ARG A 141 5.32 2.15 21.79
C ARG A 141 5.26 2.14 20.27
N TYR A 142 5.18 3.34 19.68
CA TYR A 142 5.32 3.52 18.24
C TYR A 142 6.52 4.42 17.92
N SER A 143 6.99 4.32 16.68
CA SER A 143 7.86 5.32 16.05
C SER A 143 7.38 5.57 14.63
N ARG A 144 7.64 6.78 14.12
CA ARG A 144 7.31 7.17 12.75
C ARG A 144 8.48 7.91 12.14
N ARG A 145 8.80 7.60 10.89
CA ARG A 145 9.73 8.38 10.07
C ARG A 145 9.10 8.71 8.72
N GLU A 146 9.40 9.90 8.21
CA GLU A 146 9.09 10.27 6.83
C GLU A 146 10.13 9.65 5.89
N LEU A 147 9.67 9.12 4.76
CA LEU A 147 10.52 8.62 3.69
C LEU A 147 10.46 9.63 2.55
N VAL A 148 11.62 9.99 1.98
CA VAL A 148 11.73 11.00 0.91
C VAL A 148 11.01 12.32 1.26
N PRO A 149 11.43 13.02 2.35
CA PRO A 149 10.76 14.24 2.78
C PRO A 149 10.80 15.31 1.69
N GLY A 150 9.66 15.98 1.49
CA GLY A 150 9.52 17.08 0.52
C GLY A 150 8.95 16.67 -0.85
N LEU A 151 8.75 15.37 -1.10
CA LEU A 151 8.09 14.88 -2.30
C LEU A 151 6.70 14.35 -1.95
N ASN A 152 5.66 14.77 -2.67
CA ASN A 152 4.32 14.24 -2.49
C ASN A 152 4.18 12.89 -3.20
N LEU A 153 4.09 11.82 -2.42
CA LEU A 153 4.04 10.45 -2.92
C LEU A 153 2.72 9.79 -2.53
N GLU A 154 1.92 9.46 -3.54
CA GLU A 154 0.62 8.82 -3.38
C GLU A 154 0.34 7.87 -4.53
N ALA A 155 -0.67 7.01 -4.33
CA ALA A 155 -0.99 5.92 -5.26
C ALA A 155 0.22 5.03 -5.58
N GLY A 156 -0.05 3.81 -6.02
CA GLY A 156 1.00 2.95 -6.56
C GLY A 156 1.09 1.65 -5.80
N THR A 157 2.30 1.12 -5.75
CA THR A 157 2.44 -0.32 -5.59
C THR A 157 3.81 -0.73 -5.07
N VAL A 158 3.84 -1.90 -4.46
CA VAL A 158 5.05 -2.67 -4.18
C VAL A 158 5.02 -3.95 -4.99
N ASN A 159 6.10 -4.72 -4.98
CA ASN A 159 6.05 -6.05 -5.57
C ASN A 159 4.99 -6.92 -4.87
N ARG A 160 3.89 -7.20 -5.57
CA ARG A 160 2.71 -7.89 -5.02
C ARG A 160 3.03 -9.28 -4.48
N SER A 161 4.08 -9.93 -4.98
CA SER A 161 4.53 -11.22 -4.46
C SER A 161 5.03 -11.12 -3.02
N LEU A 162 5.46 -9.94 -2.58
CA LEU A 162 6.04 -9.66 -1.25
C LEU A 162 5.05 -8.95 -0.30
N LEU A 163 3.76 -8.87 -0.63
CA LEU A 163 2.76 -8.33 0.29
C LEU A 163 2.76 -9.10 1.62
N GLY A 164 2.70 -8.37 2.73
CA GLY A 164 2.78 -8.95 4.07
C GLY A 164 4.19 -9.32 4.53
N ARG A 165 5.20 -9.13 3.66
CA ARG A 165 6.62 -9.43 3.90
C ARG A 165 7.44 -8.18 3.68
N ARG A 166 8.67 -8.15 4.20
CA ARG A 166 9.56 -7.03 3.98
C ARG A 166 9.81 -6.81 2.49
N THR A 167 9.56 -5.59 2.03
CA THR A 167 9.84 -5.09 0.69
C THR A 167 10.83 -3.95 0.77
N ARG A 168 11.79 -3.92 -0.13
CA ARG A 168 12.75 -2.84 -0.29
C ARG A 168 12.23 -1.73 -1.21
N PHE A 169 11.46 -2.04 -2.24
CA PHE A 169 11.09 -1.04 -3.26
C PHE A 169 9.58 -0.77 -3.29
N ALA A 170 9.24 0.52 -3.39
CA ALA A 170 7.91 0.99 -3.73
C ALA A 170 7.96 1.87 -4.99
N TYR A 171 6.93 1.76 -5.83
CA TYR A 171 6.74 2.57 -7.02
C TYR A 171 5.49 3.41 -6.83
N LEU A 172 5.67 4.70 -6.64
CA LEU A 172 4.61 5.61 -6.20
C LEU A 172 4.47 6.78 -7.17
N ALA A 173 3.26 7.31 -7.31
CA ALA A 173 3.03 8.46 -8.17
C ALA A 173 3.55 9.73 -7.48
N VAL A 174 4.24 10.58 -8.23
CA VAL A 174 4.65 11.92 -7.78
C VAL A 174 3.48 12.86 -7.97
N ALA A 175 2.70 13.07 -6.90
CA ALA A 175 1.40 13.73 -6.91
C ALA A 175 1.51 15.27 -6.88
N GLU A 176 2.22 15.82 -7.87
CA GLU A 176 2.52 17.24 -7.99
C GLU A 176 2.24 17.73 -9.42
N PRO A 177 1.33 18.69 -9.63
CA PRO A 177 0.40 19.27 -8.66
C PRO A 177 -0.79 18.34 -8.37
N TRP A 178 -1.15 18.15 -7.09
CA TRP A 178 -2.35 17.39 -6.72
C TRP A 178 -3.62 17.89 -7.43
N PRO A 179 -4.49 17.01 -7.96
CA PRO A 179 -4.43 15.54 -7.93
C PRO A 179 -3.69 14.91 -9.13
N ARG A 180 -3.05 15.73 -9.98
CA ARG A 180 -2.29 15.22 -11.13
C ARG A 180 -0.96 14.64 -10.67
N CYS A 181 -0.57 13.52 -11.26
CA CYS A 181 0.74 12.92 -11.00
C CYS A 181 1.67 13.16 -12.18
N ARG A 182 2.80 13.83 -11.95
CA ARG A 182 3.79 14.21 -13.00
C ARG A 182 4.82 13.13 -13.33
N GLY A 183 4.85 12.05 -12.56
CA GLY A 183 5.83 10.99 -12.74
C GLY A 183 5.65 9.82 -11.79
N VAL A 184 6.57 8.85 -11.90
CA VAL A 184 6.69 7.71 -10.99
C VAL A 184 8.01 7.79 -10.24
N ALA A 185 7.95 7.70 -8.92
CA ALA A 185 9.11 7.57 -8.04
C ALA A 185 9.33 6.11 -7.66
N LYS A 186 10.58 5.65 -7.76
CA LYS A 186 11.06 4.43 -7.12
C LYS A 186 11.71 4.81 -5.80
N VAL A 187 11.19 4.29 -4.69
CA VAL A 187 11.68 4.57 -3.34
C VAL A 187 12.34 3.31 -2.78
N ASP A 188 13.53 3.46 -2.21
CA ASP A 188 14.16 2.41 -1.38
C ASP A 188 13.68 2.59 0.07
N LEU A 189 12.76 1.73 0.49
CA LEU A 189 12.17 1.71 1.83
C LEU A 189 13.19 1.32 2.92
N GLY A 190 14.28 0.65 2.55
CA GLY A 190 15.35 0.30 3.47
C GLY A 190 16.13 1.52 3.91
N THR A 191 16.61 2.32 2.94
CA THR A 191 17.34 3.57 3.20
C THR A 191 16.41 4.74 3.52
N GLY A 192 15.17 4.71 3.03
CA GLY A 192 14.22 5.82 3.09
C GLY A 192 14.48 6.90 2.04
N GLU A 193 15.28 6.59 1.02
CA GLU A 193 15.73 7.52 -0.01
C GLU A 193 15.05 7.26 -1.35
N LEU A 194 15.06 8.29 -2.18
CA LEU A 194 14.57 8.23 -3.55
C LEU A 194 15.62 7.53 -4.42
N ALA A 195 15.28 6.38 -4.99
CA ALA A 195 16.19 5.64 -5.85
C ALA A 195 16.22 6.21 -7.27
N ALA A 196 15.06 6.57 -7.81
CA ALA A 196 14.92 7.20 -9.13
C ALA A 196 13.54 7.83 -9.30
N VAL A 197 13.40 8.75 -10.26
CA VAL A 197 12.12 9.31 -10.72
C VAL A 197 12.08 9.29 -12.23
N HIS A 198 10.97 8.82 -12.78
CA HIS A 198 10.63 8.99 -14.18
C HIS A 198 9.57 10.08 -14.31
N GLU A 199 9.92 11.20 -14.94
CA GLU A 199 8.98 12.29 -15.24
C GLU A 199 8.37 12.10 -16.62
N TYR A 200 7.06 12.35 -16.75
CA TYR A 200 6.37 12.19 -18.02
C TYR A 200 6.64 13.34 -19.00
N GLY A 201 7.11 14.48 -18.50
CA GLY A 201 7.29 15.71 -19.27
C GLY A 201 6.15 16.71 -19.07
N GLU A 202 6.32 17.90 -19.64
CA GLU A 202 5.39 19.03 -19.46
C GLU A 202 3.99 18.72 -20.03
N GLY A 203 2.93 19.05 -19.26
CA GLY A 203 1.53 18.83 -19.67
C GLY A 203 1.09 17.37 -19.69
N ARG A 204 1.93 16.45 -19.18
CA ARG A 204 1.71 15.01 -19.21
C ARG A 204 1.57 14.47 -17.80
N PHE A 205 0.48 13.75 -17.55
CA PHE A 205 0.14 13.27 -16.20
C PHE A 205 -0.42 11.87 -16.22
N SER A 206 -0.39 11.21 -15.06
CA SER A 206 -0.95 9.87 -14.87
C SER A 206 -1.69 9.72 -13.55
N GLY A 207 -2.16 8.50 -13.28
CA GLY A 207 -2.66 8.00 -12.00
C GLY A 207 -1.73 6.94 -11.42
N GLU A 208 -2.30 5.79 -11.01
CA GLU A 208 -1.58 4.74 -10.27
C GLU A 208 -0.58 3.93 -11.14
N PRO A 209 0.73 3.91 -10.80
CA PRO A 209 1.69 2.99 -11.42
C PRO A 209 1.49 1.56 -10.90
N THR A 210 1.62 0.56 -11.79
CA THR A 210 1.52 -0.86 -11.45
C THR A 210 2.83 -1.59 -11.73
N PHE A 211 3.41 -2.25 -10.73
CA PHE A 211 4.61 -3.08 -10.88
C PHE A 211 4.19 -4.48 -11.32
N VAL A 212 4.86 -4.97 -12.37
CA VAL A 212 4.68 -6.28 -12.96
C VAL A 212 6.01 -7.02 -12.85
N PRO A 213 6.12 -8.05 -11.98
CA PRO A 213 7.35 -8.82 -11.85
C PRO A 213 7.69 -9.56 -13.15
N ALA A 214 8.98 -9.73 -13.44
CA ALA A 214 9.43 -10.57 -14.54
C ALA A 214 9.00 -12.03 -14.33
N THR A 215 8.70 -12.75 -15.42
CA THR A 215 8.27 -14.17 -15.37
C THR A 215 9.29 -15.08 -14.69
N SER A 216 10.58 -14.77 -14.81
CA SER A 216 11.68 -15.45 -14.10
C SER A 216 11.63 -15.28 -12.58
N ALA A 217 10.99 -14.21 -12.08
CA ALA A 217 10.83 -13.94 -10.66
C ALA A 217 9.58 -14.61 -10.05
N THR A 218 8.65 -15.10 -10.88
CA THR A 218 7.40 -15.74 -10.44
C THR A 218 7.42 -17.27 -10.54
N SER A 219 8.31 -17.86 -11.34
CA SER A 219 8.57 -19.30 -11.28
C SER A 219 9.19 -19.63 -9.92
N GLY A 220 8.46 -20.38 -9.07
CA GLY A 220 8.84 -20.79 -7.71
C GLY A 220 10.12 -21.63 -7.58
N THR A 221 11.05 -21.52 -8.53
CA THR A 221 12.36 -22.15 -8.58
C THR A 221 13.43 -21.35 -7.85
N GLY A 222 13.11 -20.51 -6.86
CA GLY A 222 14.09 -19.96 -5.90
C GLY A 222 15.34 -19.28 -6.49
N THR A 223 15.35 -18.93 -7.77
CA THR A 223 16.51 -18.31 -8.43
C THR A 223 16.44 -16.82 -8.19
N GLY A 224 17.00 -16.39 -7.05
CA GLY A 224 17.75 -15.13 -6.80
C GLY A 224 17.51 -13.87 -7.64
N GLY A 225 16.32 -13.65 -8.19
CA GLY A 225 15.97 -12.46 -8.96
C GLY A 225 15.93 -11.24 -8.03
N ARG A 226 16.32 -10.08 -8.55
CA ARG A 226 16.24 -8.83 -7.78
C ARG A 226 14.76 -8.51 -7.53
N GLU A 227 14.45 -7.92 -6.38
CA GLU A 227 13.06 -7.55 -6.01
C GLU A 227 12.40 -6.63 -7.05
N ASP A 228 13.21 -5.80 -7.70
CA ASP A 228 12.84 -4.86 -8.75
C ASP A 228 13.01 -5.42 -10.18
N ASP A 229 13.20 -6.73 -10.33
CA ASP A 229 13.26 -7.38 -11.65
C ASP A 229 11.85 -7.48 -12.25
N GLY A 230 11.55 -6.58 -13.17
CA GLY A 230 10.22 -6.42 -13.75
C GLY A 230 10.03 -5.06 -14.40
N HIS A 231 8.77 -4.69 -14.57
CA HIS A 231 8.38 -3.47 -15.25
C HIS A 231 7.39 -2.66 -14.41
N VAL A 232 7.41 -1.35 -14.56
CA VAL A 232 6.32 -0.48 -14.08
C VAL A 232 5.49 -0.06 -15.28
N VAL A 233 4.19 -0.31 -15.20
CA VAL A 233 3.22 -0.01 -16.24
C VAL A 233 2.33 1.12 -15.77
N VAL A 234 2.14 2.13 -16.63
CA VAL A 234 1.40 3.34 -16.26
C VAL A 234 0.73 3.99 -17.48
N MET A 235 -0.48 4.54 -17.30
CA MET A 235 -1.25 5.18 -18.36
C MET A 235 -1.00 6.69 -18.35
N VAL A 236 -0.26 7.22 -19.32
CA VAL A 236 0.10 8.65 -19.37
C VAL A 236 -0.87 9.38 -20.30
N HIS A 237 -1.50 10.44 -19.79
CA HIS A 237 -2.33 11.35 -20.56
C HIS A 237 -1.53 12.60 -20.95
N ASP A 238 -1.49 12.90 -22.24
CA ASP A 238 -1.01 14.18 -22.76
C ASP A 238 -2.21 15.14 -22.86
N GLU A 239 -2.27 16.14 -21.98
CA GLU A 239 -3.39 17.09 -21.96
C GLU A 239 -3.41 17.99 -23.19
N ALA A 240 -2.25 18.28 -23.80
CA ALA A 240 -2.15 19.16 -24.96
C ALA A 240 -2.57 18.46 -26.25
N ALA A 241 -2.14 17.21 -26.45
CA ALA A 241 -2.52 16.40 -27.59
C ALA A 241 -3.90 15.73 -27.41
N GLY A 242 -4.41 15.65 -26.18
CA GLY A 242 -5.65 14.95 -25.85
C GLY A 242 -5.55 13.43 -26.01
N THR A 243 -4.33 12.89 -26.04
CA THR A 243 -4.04 11.47 -26.27
C THR A 243 -3.68 10.76 -24.96
N ALA A 244 -3.75 9.44 -24.97
CA ALA A 244 -3.27 8.60 -23.89
C ALA A 244 -2.35 7.50 -24.44
N GLU A 245 -1.32 7.17 -23.69
CA GLU A 245 -0.38 6.10 -24.01
C GLU A 245 -0.13 5.22 -22.78
N LEU A 246 0.12 3.93 -23.03
CA LEU A 246 0.60 3.03 -21.99
C LEU A 246 2.13 3.04 -22.02
N VAL A 247 2.74 3.54 -20.95
CA VAL A 247 4.21 3.56 -20.78
C VAL A 247 4.63 2.36 -19.93
N VAL A 248 5.67 1.68 -20.40
CA VAL A 248 6.30 0.56 -19.71
C VAL A 248 7.74 0.97 -19.38
N LEU A 249 8.05 1.04 -18.09
CA LEU A 249 9.37 1.34 -17.56
C LEU A 249 10.07 0.06 -17.12
N ASP A 250 11.38 -0.04 -17.36
CA ASP A 250 12.23 -0.98 -16.62
C ASP A 250 12.19 -0.58 -15.13
N ALA A 251 11.71 -1.46 -14.25
CA ALA A 251 11.52 -1.13 -12.85
C ALA A 251 12.85 -0.97 -12.09
N GLY A 252 13.92 -1.60 -12.59
CA GLY A 252 15.27 -1.47 -12.07
C GLY A 252 15.84 -0.07 -12.29
N LYS A 253 15.78 0.40 -13.54
CA LYS A 253 16.42 1.62 -14.02
C LYS A 253 15.50 2.84 -14.05
N MET A 254 14.18 2.63 -14.03
CA MET A 254 13.15 3.66 -14.25
C MET A 254 13.25 4.36 -15.62
N GLU A 255 13.75 3.63 -16.63
CA GLU A 255 13.87 4.09 -18.02
C GLU A 255 12.75 3.48 -18.87
N VAL A 256 12.30 4.19 -19.93
CA VAL A 256 11.26 3.69 -20.84
C VAL A 256 11.77 2.48 -21.60
N ALA A 257 11.13 1.34 -21.39
CA ALA A 257 11.39 0.09 -22.11
C ALA A 257 10.48 -0.04 -23.34
N ALA A 258 9.23 0.42 -23.24
CA ALA A 258 8.28 0.46 -24.34
C ALA A 258 7.18 1.51 -24.11
N THR A 259 6.60 1.98 -25.21
CA THR A 259 5.40 2.82 -25.20
C THR A 259 4.40 2.26 -26.20
N VAL A 260 3.16 2.06 -25.74
CA VAL A 260 2.02 1.75 -26.62
C VAL A 260 1.27 3.05 -26.87
N ALA A 261 1.56 3.67 -28.01
CA ALA A 261 0.95 4.93 -28.42
C ALA A 261 -0.47 4.73 -28.98
N ALA A 262 -1.22 5.83 -29.03
CA ALA A 262 -2.48 5.98 -29.76
C ALA A 262 -3.59 4.99 -29.35
N LEU A 263 -3.98 5.03 -28.07
CA LEU A 263 -5.25 4.40 -27.66
C LEU A 263 -6.41 5.01 -28.48
N PRO A 264 -7.37 4.18 -28.94
CA PRO A 264 -8.43 4.62 -29.85
C PRO A 264 -9.42 5.59 -29.19
N CYS A 265 -9.32 5.79 -27.88
CA CYS A 265 -10.13 6.71 -27.11
C CYS A 265 -9.29 7.39 -26.02
N ARG A 266 -9.79 8.51 -25.54
CA ARG A 266 -9.25 9.18 -24.36
C ARG A 266 -9.45 8.29 -23.14
N VAL A 267 -8.36 8.01 -22.42
CA VAL A 267 -8.43 7.40 -21.09
C VAL A 267 -8.46 8.52 -20.05
N LEU A 268 -9.51 8.55 -19.23
CA LEU A 268 -9.63 9.52 -18.14
C LEU A 268 -8.70 9.15 -16.98
N TYR A 269 -8.37 10.13 -16.15
CA TYR A 269 -7.69 9.86 -14.88
C TYR A 269 -8.52 8.89 -14.04
N GLY A 270 -7.92 7.76 -13.70
CA GLY A 270 -8.53 6.71 -12.91
C GLY A 270 -8.04 6.69 -11.47
N PHE A 271 -8.56 5.75 -10.70
CA PHE A 271 -8.09 5.42 -9.36
C PHE A 271 -7.13 4.23 -9.43
N HIS A 272 -7.56 3.07 -8.95
CA HIS A 272 -6.71 1.89 -8.85
C HIS A 272 -6.68 1.05 -10.13
N GLY A 273 -5.53 0.45 -10.38
CA GLY A 273 -5.29 -0.50 -11.44
C GLY A 273 -4.96 -1.90 -10.91
N VAL A 274 -5.13 -2.90 -11.77
CA VAL A 274 -4.65 -4.26 -11.50
C VAL A 274 -4.08 -4.85 -12.78
N PHE A 275 -2.95 -5.53 -12.66
CA PHE A 275 -2.41 -6.37 -13.71
C PHE A 275 -2.82 -7.82 -13.45
N ILE A 276 -3.40 -8.47 -14.46
CA ILE A 276 -3.82 -9.87 -14.40
C ILE A 276 -2.97 -10.63 -15.42
N THR A 277 -2.25 -11.66 -14.97
CA THR A 277 -1.46 -12.48 -15.88
C THR A 277 -2.35 -13.35 -16.76
N LYS A 278 -1.80 -13.88 -17.85
CA LYS A 278 -2.52 -14.82 -18.72
C LYS A 278 -2.98 -16.06 -17.95
N GLU A 279 -2.15 -16.55 -17.03
CA GLU A 279 -2.43 -17.73 -16.20
C GLU A 279 -3.56 -17.43 -15.21
N GLN A 280 -3.51 -16.28 -14.52
CA GLN A 280 -4.59 -15.84 -13.62
C GLN A 280 -5.90 -15.63 -14.37
N LEU A 281 -5.84 -15.12 -15.60
CA LEU A 281 -7.02 -14.96 -16.45
C LEU A 281 -7.61 -16.32 -16.85
N ALA A 282 -6.76 -17.30 -17.18
CA ALA A 282 -7.19 -18.65 -17.55
C ALA A 282 -7.83 -19.42 -16.39
N GLU A 283 -7.51 -19.07 -15.14
CA GLU A 283 -8.14 -19.61 -13.94
C GLU A 283 -9.52 -19.01 -13.65
N GLN A 284 -9.89 -17.91 -14.31
CA GLN A 284 -11.21 -17.32 -14.12
C GLN A 284 -12.30 -18.27 -14.62
N ARG A 285 -13.23 -18.60 -13.72
CA ARG A 285 -14.47 -19.29 -14.06
C ARG A 285 -15.56 -18.24 -14.17
N LEU A 286 -16.20 -18.19 -15.34
CA LEU A 286 -17.46 -17.48 -15.51
C LEU A 286 -18.54 -18.51 -15.17
N ASP A 287 -19.20 -18.33 -14.03
CA ASP A 287 -20.39 -19.10 -13.66
C ASP A 287 -21.57 -18.78 -14.58
#